data_AF-B7CAR9-F1
#
_entry.id   AF-B7CAR9-F1
#
_cell.length_a   1.000
_cell.length_b   1.000
_cell.length_c   1.000
_cell.angle_alpha   90.00
_cell.angle_beta   90.00
_cell.angle_gamma   90.00
#
_symmetry.space_group_name_H-M   'P 1'
#
loop_
_entity.id
_entity.type
_entity.pdbx_description
1 polymer ?
#
loop_
_entity_poly.entity_id
_entity_poly.type
_entity_poly.pdbx_seq_one_letter_code
_entity_poly.pdbx_strand_id
1 'polypeptide(L)'
;MSDCYLTLEEVKLNTSYKTYITDFFSYTKARHRIQYLYDENDNVHSVELYEIIDRKVDPETNELFVRAEFEFEDHEDMDDFLHKPLYFREPEWFCDLTNEEIVQLDCIFEQYEPVLGPLIERNNISIFMDGTVQINDKIYHLSKPITYDFFDEIRINLGSEKTYRPLLCGECSSRYTLHLKSGKVIKYSGNYVLCDGTPYGCKRYTKLIVDDLIKQVCESD
;
A
#
# COMPACT_ATOMS: atom_id res chain seq x y z
N MET A 1 -21.95 -4.63 0.42
CA MET A 1 -21.01 -5.76 0.27
C MET A 1 -19.82 -5.29 -0.55
N SER A 2 -18.60 -5.68 -0.15
CA SER A 2 -17.38 -5.41 -0.92
C SER A 2 -17.37 -6.27 -2.18
N ASP A 3 -16.79 -5.78 -3.28
CA ASP A 3 -16.63 -6.57 -4.52
C ASP A 3 -15.52 -7.63 -4.40
N CYS A 4 -14.70 -7.56 -3.35
CA CYS A 4 -13.62 -8.51 -3.11
C CYS A 4 -14.02 -9.58 -2.11
N TYR A 5 -13.74 -10.83 -2.48
CA TYR A 5 -13.95 -12.00 -1.65
C TYR A 5 -12.79 -12.98 -1.79
N LEU A 6 -12.70 -13.90 -0.84
CA LEU A 6 -11.82 -15.05 -0.84
C LEU A 6 -12.59 -16.29 -0.39
N THR A 7 -11.97 -17.45 -0.45
CA THR A 7 -12.61 -18.71 -0.07
C THR A 7 -11.61 -19.58 0.69
N LEU A 8 -12.04 -20.09 1.84
CA LEU A 8 -11.26 -21.05 2.62
C LEU A 8 -11.34 -22.42 1.94
N GLU A 9 -10.20 -23.06 1.72
CA GLU A 9 -10.09 -24.30 0.95
C GLU A 9 -9.73 -25.52 1.81
N GLU A 10 -8.88 -25.33 2.82
CA GLU A 10 -8.32 -26.42 3.60
C GLU A 10 -8.09 -25.96 5.05
N VAL A 11 -8.19 -26.92 5.97
CA VAL A 11 -7.86 -26.73 7.39
C VAL A 11 -6.55 -27.43 7.70
N LYS A 12 -5.60 -26.71 8.30
CA LYS A 12 -4.36 -27.24 8.87
C LYS A 12 -4.42 -27.20 10.40
N LEU A 13 -4.04 -28.29 11.03
CA LEU A 13 -3.94 -28.40 12.50
C LEU A 13 -2.49 -28.14 12.90
N ASN A 14 -2.21 -27.01 13.54
CA ASN A 14 -0.86 -26.64 13.95
C ASN A 14 -0.78 -26.54 15.48
N THR A 15 -0.26 -27.61 16.11
CA THR A 15 0.12 -27.83 17.54
C THR A 15 -0.82 -27.37 18.67
N SER A 16 -1.73 -26.42 18.49
CA SER A 16 -2.81 -25.97 19.40
C SER A 16 -3.97 -25.21 18.71
N TYR A 17 -3.83 -24.78 17.44
CA TYR A 17 -4.83 -23.96 16.73
C TYR A 17 -5.13 -24.50 15.32
N LYS A 18 -6.32 -24.21 14.79
CA LYS A 18 -6.70 -24.48 13.39
C LYS A 18 -6.32 -23.27 12.54
N THR A 19 -5.50 -23.47 11.52
CA THR A 19 -5.27 -22.47 10.46
C THR A 19 -6.01 -22.88 9.19
N TYR A 20 -6.37 -21.89 8.39
CA TYR A 20 -7.16 -22.07 7.17
C TYR A 20 -6.37 -21.57 5.98
N ILE A 21 -6.37 -22.36 4.92
CA ILE A 21 -5.74 -21.98 3.66
C ILE A 21 -6.76 -21.28 2.80
N THR A 22 -6.36 -20.14 2.25
CA THR A 22 -7.12 -19.43 1.24
C THR A 22 -6.25 -19.10 0.04
N ASP A 23 -6.88 -19.12 -1.13
CA ASP A 23 -6.36 -18.52 -2.34
C ASP A 23 -7.05 -17.17 -2.57
N PHE A 24 -6.28 -16.13 -2.90
CA PHE A 24 -6.82 -14.82 -3.23
C PHE A 24 -5.91 -14.01 -4.15
N PHE A 25 -6.55 -13.07 -4.85
CA PHE A 25 -5.92 -12.18 -5.80
C PHE A 25 -5.34 -10.98 -5.07
N SER A 26 -4.07 -11.09 -4.65
CA SER A 26 -3.11 -10.00 -4.43
C SER A 26 -2.13 -10.28 -3.30
N TYR A 27 -0.84 -10.34 -3.64
CA TYR A 27 0.25 -10.37 -2.66
C TYR A 27 0.37 -9.11 -1.81
N THR A 28 0.02 -7.97 -2.39
CA THR A 28 0.02 -6.69 -1.69
C THR A 28 -1.09 -6.65 -0.65
N LYS A 29 -2.30 -7.09 -1.02
CA LYS A 29 -3.40 -7.24 -0.06
C LYS A 29 -3.14 -8.36 0.93
N ALA A 30 -2.31 -9.36 0.59
CA ALA A 30 -1.91 -10.41 1.51
C ALA A 30 -1.03 -9.90 2.62
N ARG A 31 0.02 -9.16 2.26
CA ARG A 31 0.96 -8.60 3.23
C ARG A 31 0.38 -7.46 4.04
N HIS A 32 -0.61 -6.77 3.48
CA HIS A 32 -1.46 -5.93 4.30
C HIS A 32 -2.37 -6.85 5.12
N ARG A 33 -2.32 -6.76 6.46
CA ARG A 33 -3.16 -7.60 7.31
C ARG A 33 -4.63 -7.34 6.96
N ILE A 34 -5.30 -8.26 6.26
CA ILE A 34 -6.76 -8.29 6.19
C ILE A 34 -7.19 -8.62 7.61
N GLN A 35 -7.67 -7.64 8.37
CA GLN A 35 -8.03 -7.83 9.78
C GLN A 35 -9.47 -8.32 9.95
N TYR A 36 -10.32 -8.04 8.98
CA TYR A 36 -11.75 -8.25 9.07
C TYR A 36 -12.28 -8.88 7.79
N LEU A 37 -12.92 -10.03 7.94
CA LEU A 37 -13.70 -10.71 6.92
C LEU A 37 -15.19 -10.56 7.23
N TYR A 38 -16.01 -10.58 6.19
CA TYR A 38 -17.46 -10.42 6.27
C TYR A 38 -18.13 -11.63 5.63
N ASP A 39 -19.09 -12.24 6.29
CA ASP A 39 -19.91 -13.29 5.68
C ASP A 39 -21.02 -12.69 4.78
N GLU A 40 -21.83 -13.56 4.17
CA GLU A 40 -22.96 -13.15 3.31
C GLU A 40 -24.04 -12.33 4.03
N ASN A 41 -24.06 -12.34 5.37
CA ASN A 41 -24.98 -11.59 6.21
C ASN A 41 -24.34 -10.29 6.78
N ASP A 42 -23.16 -9.91 6.27
CA ASP A 42 -22.34 -8.79 6.77
C ASP A 42 -21.88 -8.97 8.25
N ASN A 43 -21.86 -10.19 8.80
CA ASN A 43 -21.23 -10.46 10.09
C ASN A 43 -19.72 -10.35 9.97
N VAL A 44 -19.08 -9.75 10.98
CA VAL A 44 -17.64 -9.46 10.97
C VAL A 44 -16.87 -10.53 11.73
N HIS A 45 -15.81 -11.02 11.10
CA HIS A 45 -14.92 -12.05 11.62
C HIS A 45 -13.49 -11.52 11.64
N SER A 46 -12.86 -11.52 12.82
CA SER A 46 -11.49 -11.02 13.00
C SER A 46 -10.47 -12.09 12.62
N VAL A 47 -9.47 -11.73 11.81
CA VAL A 47 -8.42 -12.65 11.38
C VAL A 47 -7.02 -12.10 11.58
N GLU A 48 -6.12 -13.03 11.85
CA GLU A 48 -4.69 -12.84 11.80
C GLU A 48 -4.12 -13.61 10.60
N LEU A 49 -3.42 -12.89 9.72
CA LEU A 49 -2.59 -13.52 8.70
C LEU A 49 -1.41 -14.19 9.41
N TYR A 50 -1.31 -15.51 9.26
CA TYR A 50 -0.24 -16.31 9.83
C TYR A 50 0.97 -16.36 8.89
N GLU A 51 0.78 -16.84 7.65
CA GLU A 51 1.87 -17.03 6.70
C GLU A 51 1.39 -16.94 5.24
N ILE A 52 2.26 -16.46 4.34
CA ILE A 52 2.06 -16.62 2.89
C ILE A 52 2.81 -17.87 2.44
N ILE A 53 2.08 -18.89 2.00
CA ILE A 53 2.61 -20.20 1.64
C ILE A 53 3.20 -20.19 0.23
N ASP A 54 2.46 -19.64 -0.73
CA ASP A 54 2.84 -19.67 -2.15
C ASP A 54 2.33 -18.42 -2.88
N ARG A 55 2.98 -18.12 -4.01
CA ARG A 55 2.54 -17.09 -4.95
C ARG A 55 2.76 -17.56 -6.39
N LYS A 56 1.76 -17.37 -7.23
CA LYS A 56 1.82 -17.73 -8.65
C LYS A 56 1.29 -16.57 -9.49
N VAL A 57 2.04 -16.20 -10.52
CA VAL A 57 1.57 -15.28 -11.55
C VAL A 57 0.93 -16.11 -12.66
N ASP A 58 -0.32 -15.80 -12.99
CA ASP A 58 -0.99 -16.38 -14.14
C ASP A 58 -0.33 -15.85 -15.42
N PRO A 59 0.18 -16.74 -16.29
CA PRO A 59 0.97 -16.34 -17.45
C PRO A 59 0.13 -15.67 -18.56
N GLU A 60 -1.19 -15.85 -18.57
CA GLU A 60 -2.09 -15.33 -19.61
C GLU A 60 -2.65 -13.96 -19.22
N THR A 61 -3.00 -13.77 -17.95
CA THR A 61 -3.65 -12.57 -17.40
C THR A 61 -2.69 -11.65 -16.64
N ASN A 62 -1.51 -12.17 -16.27
CA ASN A 62 -0.55 -11.53 -15.37
C ASN A 62 -1.15 -11.19 -14.00
N GLU A 63 -2.18 -11.93 -13.58
CA GLU A 63 -2.80 -11.84 -12.25
C GLU A 63 -1.98 -12.63 -11.23
N LEU A 64 -1.89 -12.13 -10.00
CA LEU A 64 -1.10 -12.73 -8.94
C LEU A 64 -1.99 -13.45 -7.94
N PHE A 65 -1.91 -14.77 -7.94
CA PHE A 65 -2.56 -15.65 -6.99
C PHE A 65 -1.65 -15.87 -5.79
N VAL A 66 -2.20 -15.68 -4.60
CA VAL A 66 -1.49 -15.90 -3.34
C VAL A 66 -2.25 -16.89 -2.51
N ARG A 67 -1.49 -17.88 -2.02
CA ARG A 67 -1.97 -18.87 -1.07
C ARG A 67 -1.46 -18.50 0.31
N ALA A 68 -2.36 -18.27 1.27
CA ALA A 68 -2.02 -17.85 2.62
C ALA A 68 -2.73 -18.68 3.69
N GLU A 69 -2.13 -18.70 4.88
CA GLU A 69 -2.71 -19.25 6.10
C GLU A 69 -3.29 -18.12 6.96
N PHE A 70 -4.56 -18.28 7.33
CA PHE A 70 -5.26 -17.42 8.28
C PHE A 70 -5.58 -18.18 9.55
N GLU A 71 -5.55 -17.45 10.66
CA GLU A 71 -6.08 -17.86 11.94
C GLU A 71 -7.14 -16.83 12.36
N PHE A 72 -8.32 -17.28 12.74
CA PHE A 72 -9.34 -16.37 13.26
C PHE A 72 -9.12 -16.18 14.75
N GLU A 73 -9.33 -14.96 15.24
CA GLU A 73 -9.21 -14.68 16.67
C GLU A 73 -10.33 -15.43 17.42
N ASP A 74 -9.96 -16.10 18.53
CA ASP A 74 -10.74 -17.10 19.30
C ASP A 74 -12.28 -16.96 19.31
N HIS A 75 -12.96 -18.13 19.23
CA HIS A 75 -14.40 -18.43 19.49
C HIS A 75 -15.29 -18.74 18.28
N GLU A 76 -14.78 -18.71 17.05
CA GLU A 76 -15.53 -19.06 15.85
C GLU A 76 -15.09 -20.43 15.28
N ASP A 77 -16.04 -21.30 14.93
CA ASP A 77 -15.75 -22.55 14.23
C ASP A 77 -15.74 -22.30 12.71
N MET A 78 -14.56 -22.02 12.17
CA MET A 78 -14.47 -21.59 10.77
C MET A 78 -14.72 -22.69 9.75
N ASP A 79 -14.92 -23.94 10.21
CA ASP A 79 -15.41 -25.03 9.38
C ASP A 79 -16.75 -24.63 8.71
N ASP A 80 -17.54 -23.76 9.35
CA ASP A 80 -18.80 -23.22 8.82
C ASP A 80 -18.61 -22.32 7.58
N PHE A 81 -17.40 -21.78 7.36
CA PHE A 81 -17.08 -20.90 6.23
C PHE A 81 -16.22 -21.57 5.17
N LEU A 82 -15.89 -22.86 5.33
CA LEU A 82 -15.21 -23.63 4.29
C LEU A 82 -16.02 -23.59 2.98
N HIS A 83 -15.32 -23.28 1.90
CA HIS A 83 -15.88 -23.19 0.55
C HIS A 83 -16.97 -22.13 0.37
N LYS A 84 -17.13 -21.22 1.33
CA LYS A 84 -18.01 -20.06 1.22
C LYS A 84 -17.23 -18.78 0.91
N PRO A 85 -17.83 -17.82 0.19
CA PRO A 85 -17.21 -16.53 -0.01
C PRO A 85 -17.15 -15.77 1.32
N LEU A 86 -15.95 -15.30 1.66
CA LEU A 86 -15.73 -14.33 2.72
C LEU A 86 -15.27 -13.02 2.09
N TYR A 87 -16.01 -11.96 2.34
CA TYR A 87 -15.79 -10.65 1.76
C TYR A 87 -14.81 -9.85 2.60
N PHE A 88 -14.07 -8.96 1.98
CA PHE A 88 -13.19 -8.03 2.69
C PHE A 88 -13.16 -6.70 1.96
N ARG A 89 -12.98 -5.61 2.70
CA ARG A 89 -12.84 -4.29 2.10
C ARG A 89 -11.41 -4.12 1.62
N GLU A 90 -11.24 -3.69 0.37
CA GLU A 90 -9.92 -3.28 -0.08
C GLU A 90 -9.41 -2.13 0.80
N PRO A 91 -8.12 -2.11 1.15
CA PRO A 91 -7.56 -0.99 1.90
C PRO A 91 -7.70 0.31 1.11
N GLU A 92 -8.08 1.40 1.77
CA GLU A 92 -8.33 2.70 1.09
C GLU A 92 -7.13 3.24 0.31
N TRP A 93 -5.91 2.82 0.68
CA TRP A 93 -4.67 3.19 -0.02
C TRP A 93 -4.41 2.34 -1.28
N PHE A 94 -5.10 1.22 -1.46
CA PHE A 94 -4.94 0.40 -2.66
C PHE A 94 -5.66 1.09 -3.82
N CYS A 95 -4.89 1.52 -4.82
CA CYS A 95 -5.42 2.17 -6.00
C CYS A 95 -4.82 1.55 -7.25
N ASP A 96 -5.68 1.01 -8.13
CA ASP A 96 -5.22 0.56 -9.44
C ASP A 96 -4.85 1.76 -10.33
N LEU A 97 -3.55 1.88 -10.63
CA LEU A 97 -2.98 2.90 -11.51
C LEU A 97 -2.57 2.32 -12.87
N THR A 98 -2.96 1.08 -13.19
CA THR A 98 -2.50 0.39 -14.43
C THR A 98 -2.81 1.20 -15.69
N ASN A 99 -4.00 1.82 -15.74
CA ASN A 99 -4.49 2.60 -16.86
C ASN A 99 -4.55 4.11 -16.58
N GLU A 100 -3.83 4.57 -15.56
CA GLU A 100 -3.80 5.97 -15.13
C GLU A 100 -2.43 6.57 -15.42
N GLU A 101 -2.42 7.86 -15.77
CA GLU A 101 -1.21 8.66 -15.92
C GLU A 101 -1.18 9.68 -14.79
N ILE A 102 -0.16 9.63 -13.94
CA ILE A 102 0.06 10.63 -12.89
C ILE A 102 0.51 11.91 -13.60
N VAL A 103 -0.09 13.05 -13.28
CA VAL A 103 0.30 14.36 -13.85
C VAL A 103 0.97 15.27 -12.82
N GLN A 104 0.69 15.04 -11.54
CA GLN A 104 1.24 15.80 -10.43
C GLN A 104 1.24 14.96 -9.16
N LEU A 105 2.28 15.14 -8.35
CA LEU A 105 2.37 14.66 -6.98
C LEU A 105 2.52 15.86 -6.04
N ASP A 106 1.61 15.98 -5.08
CA ASP A 106 1.77 16.88 -3.95
C ASP A 106 2.19 16.11 -2.71
N CYS A 107 3.24 16.58 -2.04
CA CYS A 107 3.74 16.07 -0.77
C CYS A 107 3.64 17.15 0.29
N ILE A 108 3.17 16.78 1.47
CA ILE A 108 3.30 17.60 2.69
C ILE A 108 4.15 16.81 3.67
N PHE A 109 5.31 17.34 4.02
CA PHE A 109 6.19 16.77 5.04
C PHE A 109 6.19 17.68 6.26
N GLU A 110 5.71 17.18 7.38
CA GLU A 110 5.67 17.90 8.65
C GLU A 110 6.74 17.32 9.60
N GLN A 111 7.57 18.16 10.21
CA GLN A 111 8.51 17.74 11.24
C GLN A 111 8.04 18.30 12.58
N TYR A 112 7.88 17.43 13.57
CA TYR A 112 7.46 17.80 14.92
C TYR A 112 8.63 17.66 15.90
N GLU A 113 8.60 18.42 16.99
CA GLU A 113 9.48 18.15 18.14
C GLU A 113 9.17 16.77 18.73
N PRO A 114 10.18 16.06 19.27
CA PRO A 114 9.96 14.78 19.97
C PRO A 114 8.89 14.90 21.07
N VAL A 115 8.14 13.81 21.30
CA VAL A 115 7.12 13.71 22.37
C VAL A 115 5.97 14.72 22.21
N LEU A 116 5.20 14.58 21.11
CA LEU A 116 4.00 15.40 20.84
C LEU A 116 4.23 16.92 20.90
N GLY A 117 5.47 17.35 20.63
CA GLY A 117 5.83 18.76 20.63
C GLY A 117 5.28 19.52 19.40
N PRO A 118 5.46 20.85 19.36
CA PRO A 118 4.97 21.68 18.28
C PRO A 118 5.57 21.29 16.91
N LEU A 119 4.87 21.68 15.84
CA LEU A 119 5.37 21.61 14.48
C LEU A 119 6.59 22.53 14.33
N ILE A 120 7.72 21.95 13.95
CA ILE A 120 8.99 22.64 13.67
C ILE A 120 8.97 23.17 12.24
N GLU A 121 8.66 22.30 11.29
CA GLU A 121 8.81 22.59 9.87
C GLU A 121 7.68 21.91 9.09
N ARG A 122 7.19 22.60 8.05
CA ARG A 122 6.28 22.02 7.08
C ARG A 122 6.74 22.38 5.68
N ASN A 123 7.10 21.37 4.91
CA ASN A 123 7.45 21.51 3.51
C ASN A 123 6.28 21.06 2.65
N ASN A 124 5.81 21.96 1.79
CA ASN A 124 4.83 21.67 0.76
C ASN A 124 5.59 21.55 -0.56
N ILE A 125 5.56 20.37 -1.16
CA ILE A 125 6.28 20.06 -2.39
C ILE A 125 5.27 19.66 -3.44
N SER A 126 5.32 20.28 -4.61
CA SER A 126 4.52 19.91 -5.78
C SER A 126 5.45 19.57 -6.93
N ILE A 127 5.34 18.36 -7.45
CA ILE A 127 6.16 17.86 -8.56
C ILE A 127 5.21 17.59 -9.72
N PHE A 128 5.51 18.15 -10.88
CA PHE A 128 4.70 18.04 -12.09
C PHE A 128 5.41 17.18 -13.14
N MET A 129 4.64 16.43 -13.94
CA MET A 129 5.19 15.61 -15.03
C MET A 129 5.95 16.39 -16.09
N ASP A 130 5.73 17.71 -16.18
CA ASP A 130 6.46 18.57 -17.11
C ASP A 130 7.88 18.93 -16.61
N GLY A 131 8.23 18.50 -15.39
CA GLY A 131 9.52 18.73 -14.74
C GLY A 131 9.51 19.92 -13.79
N THR A 132 8.41 20.66 -13.65
CA THR A 132 8.31 21.73 -12.66
C THR A 132 8.28 21.13 -11.26
N VAL A 133 9.13 21.63 -10.37
CA VAL A 133 9.14 21.27 -8.95
C VAL A 133 9.01 22.53 -8.13
N GLN A 134 7.95 22.61 -7.34
CA GLN A 134 7.73 23.69 -6.39
C GLN A 134 8.02 23.17 -4.98
N ILE A 135 8.91 23.84 -4.25
CA ILE A 135 9.21 23.57 -2.84
C ILE A 135 8.91 24.85 -2.07
N ASN A 136 7.81 24.83 -1.30
CA ASN A 136 7.23 26.01 -0.67
C ASN A 136 7.02 27.13 -1.72
N ASP A 137 7.76 28.24 -1.61
CA ASP A 137 7.64 29.39 -2.51
C ASP A 137 8.68 29.39 -3.66
N LYS A 138 9.55 28.38 -3.71
CA LYS A 138 10.63 28.28 -4.72
C LYS A 138 10.24 27.32 -5.84
N ILE A 139 10.60 27.68 -7.07
CA ILE A 139 10.32 26.90 -8.27
C ILE A 139 11.65 26.48 -8.88
N TYR A 140 11.72 25.19 -9.23
CA TYR A 140 12.84 24.53 -9.86
C TYR A 140 12.37 23.78 -11.10
N HIS A 141 13.31 23.44 -11.98
CA HIS A 141 13.02 22.70 -13.20
C HIS A 141 13.93 21.48 -13.35
N LEU A 142 13.30 20.32 -13.50
CA LEU A 142 13.95 19.05 -13.78
C LEU A 142 13.99 18.75 -15.27
N SER A 143 14.99 17.98 -15.67
CA SER A 143 15.00 17.39 -17.00
C SER A 143 13.89 16.35 -17.15
N LYS A 144 13.41 16.17 -18.39
CA LYS A 144 12.40 15.16 -18.70
C LYS A 144 12.79 13.75 -18.23
N PRO A 145 14.03 13.23 -18.49
CA PRO A 145 14.41 11.90 -18.05
C PRO A 145 14.26 11.69 -16.53
N ILE A 146 14.79 12.62 -15.72
CA ILE A 146 14.70 12.55 -14.25
C ILE A 146 13.24 12.55 -13.78
N THR A 147 12.39 13.36 -14.44
CA THR A 147 10.97 13.44 -14.11
C THR A 147 10.24 12.13 -14.40
N TYR A 148 10.48 11.52 -15.58
CA TYR A 148 9.87 10.23 -15.92
C TYR A 148 10.32 9.12 -14.98
N ASP A 149 11.62 9.01 -14.71
CA ASP A 149 12.17 8.00 -13.79
C ASP A 149 11.55 8.14 -12.39
N PHE A 150 11.40 9.36 -11.90
CA PHE A 150 10.75 9.65 -10.62
C PHE A 150 9.29 9.17 -10.59
N PHE A 151 8.48 9.53 -11.59
CA PHE A 151 7.07 9.15 -11.59
C PHE A 151 6.83 7.67 -11.85
N ASP A 152 7.72 7.00 -12.59
CA ASP A 152 7.73 5.55 -12.70
C ASP A 152 8.00 4.90 -11.34
N GLU A 153 8.94 5.44 -10.56
CA GLU A 153 9.21 4.96 -9.21
C GLU A 153 8.04 5.21 -8.25
N ILE A 154 7.39 6.39 -8.32
CA ILE A 154 6.17 6.69 -7.57
C ILE A 154 5.04 5.73 -7.96
N ARG A 155 4.87 5.41 -9.24
CA ARG A 155 3.88 4.43 -9.71
C ARG A 155 4.20 3.01 -9.23
N ILE A 156 5.48 2.64 -9.15
CA ILE A 156 5.91 1.35 -8.60
C ILE A 156 5.67 1.29 -7.09
N ASN A 157 5.84 2.41 -6.38
CA ASN A 157 5.71 2.46 -4.93
C ASN A 157 4.26 2.61 -4.45
N LEU A 158 3.49 3.49 -5.07
CA LEU A 158 2.10 3.83 -4.68
C LEU A 158 1.04 3.17 -5.58
N GLY A 159 1.45 2.52 -6.66
CA GLY A 159 0.52 1.93 -7.63
C GLY A 159 0.07 0.51 -7.32
N SER A 160 -0.82 0.05 -8.19
CA SER A 160 -1.55 -1.23 -8.21
C SER A 160 -0.71 -2.46 -7.85
N GLU A 161 -1.39 -3.57 -7.55
CA GLU A 161 -0.81 -4.92 -7.42
C GLU A 161 0.21 -5.32 -8.50
N LYS A 162 0.04 -4.85 -9.75
CA LYS A 162 0.93 -5.20 -10.88
C LYS A 162 2.24 -4.42 -10.88
N THR A 163 2.23 -3.19 -10.36
CA THR A 163 3.40 -2.30 -10.31
C THR A 163 3.99 -2.22 -8.91
N TYR A 164 3.23 -2.61 -7.90
CA TYR A 164 3.61 -2.57 -6.50
C TYR A 164 4.80 -3.47 -6.22
N ARG A 165 5.94 -2.85 -5.87
CA ARG A 165 7.05 -3.57 -5.24
C ARG A 165 7.04 -3.23 -3.75
N PRO A 166 6.99 -4.23 -2.84
CA PRO A 166 6.96 -3.98 -1.41
C PRO A 166 8.27 -3.35 -0.94
N LEU A 167 8.29 -2.03 -1.01
CA LEU A 167 9.28 -1.15 -0.42
C LEU A 167 8.46 -0.01 0.21
N LEU A 168 7.94 -0.29 1.41
CA LEU A 168 7.87 0.66 2.53
C LEU A 168 7.05 1.95 2.34
N CYS A 169 5.90 2.03 3.02
CA CYS A 169 5.09 3.24 3.12
C CYS A 169 5.52 4.15 4.27
N GLY A 170 5.32 5.46 4.10
CA GLY A 170 5.74 6.50 5.04
C GLY A 170 5.03 6.43 6.38
N GLU A 171 5.80 6.44 7.47
CA GLU A 171 5.30 6.76 8.80
C GLU A 171 5.00 8.26 8.95
N CYS A 172 4.10 8.53 9.91
CA CYS A 172 3.74 9.76 10.61
C CYS A 172 4.26 11.05 10.00
N SER A 173 3.32 11.94 9.62
CA SER A 173 3.48 13.35 9.18
C SER A 173 3.54 13.61 7.67
N SER A 174 3.59 12.56 6.85
CA SER A 174 3.63 12.71 5.38
C SER A 174 2.26 12.50 4.76
N ARG A 175 1.82 13.43 3.91
CA ARG A 175 0.61 13.30 3.10
C ARG A 175 1.00 13.40 1.63
N TYR A 176 0.50 12.48 0.83
CA TYR A 176 0.73 12.47 -0.61
C TYR A 176 -0.61 12.59 -1.34
N THR A 177 -0.68 13.44 -2.35
CA THR A 177 -1.83 13.54 -3.25
C THR A 177 -1.38 13.33 -4.68
N LEU A 178 -1.87 12.26 -5.30
CA LEU A 178 -1.68 12.00 -6.72
C LEU A 178 -2.84 12.62 -7.50
N HIS A 179 -2.50 13.45 -8.48
CA HIS A 179 -3.45 13.92 -9.47
C HIS A 179 -3.22 13.15 -10.76
N LEU A 180 -4.29 12.59 -11.30
CA LEU A 180 -4.25 11.77 -12.51
C LEU A 180 -4.82 12.55 -13.69
N LYS A 181 -4.36 12.21 -14.89
CA LYS A 181 -4.83 12.79 -16.15
C LYS A 181 -6.33 12.60 -16.38
N SER A 182 -6.91 11.55 -15.81
CA SER A 182 -8.35 11.30 -15.79
C SER A 182 -9.16 12.32 -14.98
N GLY A 183 -8.49 13.16 -14.17
CA GLY A 183 -9.10 14.06 -13.20
C GLY A 183 -9.36 13.41 -11.83
N LYS A 184 -9.06 12.10 -11.69
CA LYS A 184 -9.11 11.42 -10.40
C LYS A 184 -8.00 11.94 -9.49
N VAL A 185 -8.33 12.11 -8.21
CA VAL A 185 -7.40 12.53 -7.16
C VAL A 185 -7.34 11.44 -6.10
N ILE A 186 -6.14 10.94 -5.83
CA ILE A 186 -5.91 9.91 -4.82
C ILE A 186 -5.09 10.51 -3.68
N LYS A 187 -5.58 10.35 -2.45
CA LYS A 187 -4.93 10.88 -1.25
C LYS A 187 -4.41 9.73 -0.41
N TYR A 188 -3.12 9.73 -0.18
CA TYR A 188 -2.46 8.82 0.75
C TYR A 188 -2.13 9.61 2.02
N SER A 189 -2.78 9.24 3.12
CA SER A 189 -2.49 9.82 4.44
C SER A 189 -2.60 8.74 5.50
N GLY A 190 -1.53 8.52 6.27
CA GLY A 190 -1.55 7.57 7.38
C GLY A 190 -0.26 6.77 7.50
N ASN A 191 -0.14 6.05 8.63
CA ASN A 191 0.94 5.10 8.88
C ASN A 191 0.56 3.76 8.23
N TYR A 192 0.54 3.69 6.91
CA TYR A 192 0.32 2.40 6.25
C TYR A 192 1.61 1.58 6.35
N VAL A 193 1.85 0.98 7.50
CA VAL A 193 3.00 0.09 7.70
C VAL A 193 2.70 -1.22 7.00
N LEU A 194 3.47 -1.53 5.97
CA LEU A 194 3.62 -2.91 5.52
C LEU A 194 4.76 -3.51 6.32
N CYS A 195 4.41 -4.36 7.28
CA CYS A 195 5.37 -5.22 7.96
C CYS A 195 6.00 -6.11 6.90
N ASP A 196 7.31 -6.04 6.73
CA ASP A 196 8.08 -6.96 5.88
C ASP A 196 8.23 -8.37 6.50
N GLY A 197 7.50 -8.63 7.60
CA GLY A 197 7.63 -9.84 8.40
C GLY A 197 8.87 -9.85 9.30
N THR A 198 9.65 -8.77 9.38
CA THR A 198 10.82 -8.70 10.26
C THR A 198 10.50 -7.98 11.59
N PRO A 199 11.16 -8.35 12.70
CA PRO A 199 10.98 -7.68 13.99
C PRO A 199 11.55 -6.25 14.04
N TYR A 200 12.16 -5.73 12.97
CA TYR A 200 12.95 -4.49 12.98
C TYR A 200 12.72 -3.60 11.74
N GLY A 201 11.54 -2.98 11.67
CA GLY A 201 11.45 -1.55 11.38
C GLY A 201 11.00 -1.10 9.98
N CYS A 202 9.88 -0.38 9.97
CA CYS A 202 9.34 0.43 8.89
C CYS A 202 10.39 1.43 8.35
N LYS A 203 10.88 1.24 7.13
CA LYS A 203 11.63 2.29 6.41
C LYS A 203 10.65 3.18 5.61
N ARG A 204 11.10 4.36 5.14
CA ARG A 204 10.25 5.44 4.60
C ARG A 204 10.52 5.68 3.11
N TYR A 205 10.24 4.72 2.24
CA TYR A 205 10.79 4.74 0.88
C TYR A 205 10.21 5.85 0.00
N THR A 206 8.90 6.09 0.01
CA THR A 206 8.30 7.22 -0.75
C THR A 206 8.91 8.57 -0.35
N LYS A 207 9.20 8.76 0.94
CA LYS A 207 9.90 9.95 1.43
C LYS A 207 11.35 9.99 0.93
N LEU A 208 12.07 8.88 0.93
CA LEU A 208 13.43 8.81 0.40
C LEU A 208 13.49 9.16 -1.09
N ILE A 209 12.56 8.64 -1.92
CA ILE A 209 12.48 9.00 -3.34
C ILE A 209 12.36 10.53 -3.50
N VAL A 210 11.45 11.15 -2.73
CA VAL A 210 11.22 12.60 -2.80
C VAL A 210 12.41 13.39 -2.24
N ASP A 211 12.99 12.98 -1.11
CA ASP A 211 14.15 13.62 -0.50
C ASP A 211 15.38 13.56 -1.44
N ASP A 212 15.61 12.42 -2.11
CA ASP A 212 16.69 12.24 -3.10
C ASP A 212 16.47 13.13 -4.33
N LEU A 213 15.22 13.28 -4.79
CA LEU A 213 14.88 14.22 -5.86
C LEU A 213 15.16 15.67 -5.43
N ILE A 214 14.69 16.07 -4.25
CA ILE A 214 14.88 17.42 -3.71
C ILE A 214 16.36 17.74 -3.56
N LYS A 215 17.16 16.78 -3.09
CA LYS A 215 18.62 16.95 -2.96
C LYS A 215 19.26 17.23 -4.32
N GLN A 216 18.93 16.46 -5.35
CA GLN A 216 19.44 16.68 -6.70
C GLN A 216 19.05 18.06 -7.24
N VAL A 217 17.82 18.50 -6.98
CA VAL A 217 17.31 19.81 -7.40
C VAL A 217 18.04 20.95 -6.70
N CYS A 218 18.17 20.88 -5.37
CA CYS A 218 18.77 21.95 -4.57
C CYS A 218 20.31 22.01 -4.67
N GLU A 219 21.00 20.91 -4.99
CA GLU A 219 22.45 20.89 -5.23
C GLU A 219 22.85 21.36 -6.64
N SER A 220 21.89 21.46 -7.56
CA SER A 220 22.11 21.89 -8.96
C SER A 220 21.93 23.41 -9.17
N ASP A 221 21.45 24.13 -8.16
CA ASP A 221 21.27 25.59 -8.10
C ASP A 221 22.51 26.31 -7.51
#